data_AF-A0A318QIV3-F1
#
_entry.id   AF-A0A318QIV3-F1
#
_cell.length_a   1.000
_cell.length_b   1.000
_cell.length_c   1.000
_cell.angle_alpha   90.00
_cell.angle_beta   90.00
_cell.angle_gamma   90.00
#
_symmetry.space_group_name_H-M   'P 1'
#
loop_
_entity.id
_entity.type
_entity.pdbx_description
1 polymer ?
#
loop_
_entity_poly.entity_id
_entity_poly.type
_entity_poly.pdbx_seq_one_letter_code
_entity_poly.pdbx_strand_id
1 'polypeptide(L)'
;MESKKTIGQRIRELRKEMQMKQADFVSGLSISRSYLSKIENGDEQPGRELLIRMCSEFGISLDWLTSGVGDMRKAEAQNDEEALLLYAFRSMPRDEAETHLKLMLQRVKKDVIGDA
;
A
#
# COMPACT_ATOMS: atom_id res chain seq x y z
N MET A 1 -8.29 22.14 -13.72
CA MET A 1 -9.06 20.90 -13.50
C MET A 1 -8.08 19.84 -13.07
N GLU A 2 -8.16 19.34 -11.84
CA GLU A 2 -7.41 18.15 -11.45
C GLU A 2 -7.83 17.00 -12.38
N SER A 3 -6.86 16.45 -13.11
CA SER A 3 -7.07 15.26 -13.91
C SER A 3 -7.38 14.11 -12.96
N LYS A 4 -8.60 13.55 -13.05
CA LYS A 4 -9.03 12.42 -12.23
C LYS A 4 -8.11 11.23 -12.51
N LYS A 5 -7.29 10.85 -11.53
CA LYS A 5 -6.34 9.72 -11.69
C LYS A 5 -7.09 8.45 -12.11
N THR A 6 -6.49 7.64 -12.98
CA THR A 6 -7.02 6.31 -13.33
C THR A 6 -6.69 5.29 -12.24
N ILE A 7 -7.33 4.11 -12.29
CA ILE A 7 -6.99 2.99 -11.39
C ILE A 7 -5.51 2.60 -11.56
N GLY A 8 -5.03 2.52 -12.81
CA GLY A 8 -3.63 2.23 -13.12
C GLY A 8 -2.66 3.24 -12.49
N GLN A 9 -3.00 4.53 -12.53
CA GLN A 9 -2.18 5.56 -11.90
C GLN A 9 -2.15 5.44 -10.37
N ARG A 10 -3.27 5.04 -9.74
CA ARG A 10 -3.30 4.76 -8.29
C ARG A 10 -2.55 3.50 -7.89
N ILE A 11 -2.58 2.44 -8.71
CA ILE A 11 -1.74 1.24 -8.51
C ILE A 11 -0.25 1.62 -8.58
N ARG A 12 0.12 2.45 -9.56
CA ARG A 12 1.49 2.97 -9.67
C ARG A 12 1.88 3.82 -8.46
N GLU A 13 0.97 4.63 -7.95
CA GLU A 13 1.16 5.44 -6.75
C GLU A 13 1.42 4.58 -5.51
N LEU A 14 0.57 3.58 -5.25
CA LEU A 14 0.77 2.61 -4.18
C LEU A 14 2.15 1.96 -4.26
N ARG A 15 2.52 1.42 -5.42
CA ARG A 15 3.82 0.77 -5.62
C ARG A 15 4.99 1.71 -5.34
N LYS A 16 4.91 2.96 -5.79
CA LYS A 16 5.96 3.96 -5.58
C LYS A 16 6.07 4.37 -4.12
N GLU A 17 4.95 4.46 -3.40
CA GLU A 17 4.95 4.74 -1.97
C GLU A 17 5.69 3.64 -1.18
N MET A 18 5.50 2.38 -1.60
CA MET A 18 6.22 1.23 -1.06
C MET A 18 7.66 1.11 -1.56
N GLN A 19 8.12 2.02 -2.43
CA GLN A 19 9.46 2.03 -3.02
C GLN A 19 9.82 0.73 -3.78
N MET A 20 8.82 -0.01 -4.26
CA MET A 20 9.00 -1.29 -4.93
C MET A 20 9.20 -1.15 -6.45
N LYS A 21 10.05 -2.00 -7.04
CA LYS A 21 10.08 -2.17 -8.49
C LYS A 21 8.83 -2.97 -8.91
N GLN A 22 8.46 -2.87 -10.19
CA GLN A 22 7.32 -3.64 -10.71
C GLN A 22 7.49 -5.14 -10.52
N ALA A 23 8.72 -5.67 -10.56
CA ALA A 23 8.98 -7.09 -10.34
C ALA A 23 8.70 -7.51 -8.89
N ASP A 24 9.09 -6.68 -7.93
CA ASP A 24 8.89 -6.96 -6.51
C ASP A 24 7.41 -6.82 -6.14
N PHE A 25 6.74 -5.81 -6.67
CA PHE A 25 5.32 -5.53 -6.40
C PHE A 25 4.37 -6.61 -6.90
N VAL A 26 4.72 -7.34 -7.97
CA VAL A 26 3.89 -8.47 -8.43
C VAL A 26 4.14 -9.76 -7.66
N SER A 27 5.18 -9.81 -6.82
CA SER A 27 5.44 -10.95 -5.94
C SER A 27 4.26 -11.10 -4.97
N GLY A 28 3.59 -12.25 -4.98
CA GLY A 28 2.37 -12.49 -4.21
C GLY A 28 1.05 -12.17 -4.92
N LEU A 29 1.04 -11.35 -5.98
CA LEU A 29 -0.19 -10.97 -6.70
C LEU A 29 -0.57 -11.94 -7.84
N SER A 30 0.24 -12.96 -8.11
CA SER A 30 0.05 -13.93 -9.21
C SER A 30 -0.22 -13.29 -10.58
N ILE A 31 0.45 -12.17 -10.88
CA ILE A 31 0.38 -11.49 -12.18
C ILE A 31 1.77 -11.29 -12.76
N SER A 32 1.85 -11.11 -14.08
CA SER A 32 3.12 -10.80 -14.72
C SER A 32 3.48 -9.31 -14.54
N ARG A 33 4.77 -9.00 -14.50
CA ARG A 33 5.29 -7.62 -14.57
C ARG A 33 4.76 -6.87 -15.80
N SER A 34 4.67 -7.55 -16.94
CA SER A 34 4.17 -6.95 -18.18
C SER A 34 2.71 -6.54 -18.04
N TYR A 35 1.86 -7.38 -17.45
CA TYR A 35 0.46 -7.06 -17.17
C TYR A 35 0.35 -5.86 -16.20
N LEU A 36 1.13 -5.83 -15.12
CA LEU A 36 1.19 -4.66 -14.24
C LEU A 36 1.58 -3.39 -15.01
N SER A 37 2.57 -3.46 -15.89
CA SER A 37 3.00 -2.29 -16.67
C SER A 37 1.88 -1.74 -17.55
N LYS A 38 1.13 -2.62 -18.22
CA LYS A 38 -0.04 -2.22 -19.03
C LYS A 38 -1.13 -1.60 -18.16
N ILE A 39 -1.41 -2.18 -17.00
CA ILE A 39 -2.35 -1.61 -16.04
C ILE A 39 -1.92 -0.19 -15.64
N GLU A 40 -0.68 -0.02 -15.20
CA GLU A 40 -0.18 1.27 -14.74
C GLU A 40 -0.13 2.36 -15.84
N ASN A 41 -0.03 1.95 -17.11
CA ASN A 41 -0.09 2.84 -18.26
C ASN A 41 -1.53 3.14 -18.71
N GLY A 42 -2.51 2.39 -18.22
CA GLY A 42 -3.91 2.50 -18.64
C GLY A 42 -4.25 1.68 -19.89
N ASP A 43 -3.33 0.84 -20.36
CA ASP A 43 -3.50 -0.01 -21.54
C ASP A 43 -4.42 -1.22 -21.26
N GLU A 44 -4.49 -1.67 -20.01
CA GLU A 44 -5.37 -2.75 -19.58
C GLU A 44 -6.04 -2.42 -18.24
N GLN A 45 -7.27 -2.93 -18.03
CA GLN A 45 -7.98 -2.79 -16.77
C GLN A 45 -7.71 -3.98 -15.85
N PRO A 46 -7.45 -3.77 -14.56
CA PRO A 46 -7.31 -4.85 -13.60
C PRO A 46 -8.67 -5.52 -13.34
N GLY A 47 -8.68 -6.84 -13.24
CA GLY A 47 -9.86 -7.58 -12.80
C GLY A 47 -10.17 -7.37 -11.31
N ARG A 48 -11.44 -7.59 -10.92
CA ARG A 48 -11.90 -7.46 -9.52
C ARG A 48 -11.06 -8.27 -8.53
N GLU A 49 -10.70 -9.50 -8.89
CA GLU A 49 -9.93 -10.39 -8.00
C GLU A 49 -8.52 -9.85 -7.72
N LEU A 50 -7.89 -9.21 -8.71
CA LEU A 50 -6.61 -8.54 -8.50
C LEU A 50 -6.74 -7.36 -7.54
N LEU A 51 -7.79 -6.55 -7.69
CA LEU A 51 -8.04 -5.41 -6.81
C LEU A 51 -8.26 -5.84 -5.36
N ILE A 52 -9.05 -6.89 -5.13
CA ILE A 52 -9.29 -7.43 -3.78
C ILE A 52 -7.98 -7.93 -3.16
N ARG A 53 -7.17 -8.68 -3.91
CA ARG A 53 -5.86 -9.15 -3.43
C ARG A 53 -4.91 -7.99 -3.11
N MET A 54 -4.85 -6.96 -3.96
CA MET A 54 -4.07 -5.75 -3.66
C MET A 54 -4.55 -5.07 -2.36
N CYS A 55 -5.86 -4.95 -2.17
CA CYS A 55 -6.41 -4.38 -0.94
C CYS A 55 -6.03 -5.19 0.30
N SER A 56 -6.11 -6.52 0.22
CA SER A 56 -5.75 -7.42 1.33
C SER A 56 -4.24 -7.44 1.60
N GLU A 57 -3.41 -7.46 0.56
CA GLU A 57 -1.95 -7.59 0.70
C GLU A 57 -1.31 -6.29 1.21
N PHE A 58 -1.81 -5.14 0.75
CA PHE A 58 -1.20 -3.83 1.02
C PHE A 58 -1.97 -2.99 2.03
N GLY A 59 -3.08 -3.51 2.56
CA GLY A 59 -3.90 -2.82 3.54
C GLY A 59 -4.52 -1.52 3.04
N ILE A 60 -5.00 -1.51 1.79
CA ILE A 60 -5.53 -0.31 1.14
C ILE A 60 -7.04 -0.35 0.88
N SER A 61 -7.66 0.82 0.89
CA SER A 61 -9.08 1.02 0.62
C SER A 61 -9.42 0.72 -0.85
N LEU A 62 -10.41 -0.14 -1.06
CA LEU A 62 -10.97 -0.42 -2.38
C LEU A 62 -11.64 0.83 -2.99
N ASP A 63 -12.28 1.65 -2.17
CA ASP A 63 -12.92 2.90 -2.61
C ASP A 63 -11.87 3.87 -3.13
N TRP A 64 -10.76 4.01 -2.40
CA TRP A 64 -9.64 4.83 -2.86
C TRP A 64 -9.05 4.25 -4.15
N LEU A 65 -8.79 2.94 -4.21
CA LEU A 65 -8.15 2.32 -5.37
C LEU A 65 -9.00 2.44 -6.64
N THR A 66 -10.33 2.33 -6.53
CA THR A 66 -11.25 2.33 -7.67
C THR A 66 -11.72 3.73 -8.06
N SER A 67 -12.00 4.60 -7.09
CA SER A 67 -12.63 5.90 -7.32
C SER A 67 -11.74 7.10 -7.00
N GLY A 68 -10.68 6.90 -6.19
CA GLY A 68 -9.84 7.97 -5.65
C GLY A 68 -10.49 8.72 -4.48
N VAL A 69 -11.63 8.25 -3.97
CA VAL A 69 -12.34 8.86 -2.84
C VAL A 69 -11.84 8.28 -1.52
N GLY A 70 -11.66 9.15 -0.52
CA GLY A 70 -11.19 8.77 0.82
C GLY A 70 -9.68 8.57 0.91
N ASP A 71 -9.23 8.04 2.04
CA ASP A 71 -7.81 7.77 2.30
C ASP A 71 -7.36 6.42 1.71
N MET A 72 -6.11 6.36 1.25
CA MET A 72 -5.49 5.12 0.74
C MET A 72 -5.49 4.03 1.81
N ARG A 73 -5.07 4.36 3.02
CA ARG A 73 -5.15 3.48 4.18
C ARG A 73 -6.10 4.09 5.19
N LYS A 74 -7.10 3.33 5.58
CA LYS A 74 -7.91 3.69 6.74
C LYS A 74 -7.06 3.45 7.99
N ALA A 75 -7.21 4.29 9.01
CA ALA A 75 -6.62 4.06 10.33
C ALA A 75 -7.41 3.01 11.13
N GLU A 76 -7.81 1.93 10.45
CA GLU A 76 -8.56 0.80 10.97
C GLU A 76 -7.59 -0.39 11.01
N ALA A 77 -7.55 -1.10 12.14
CA ALA A 77 -6.75 -2.30 12.28
C ALA A 77 -7.36 -3.45 11.46
N GLN A 78 -6.52 -4.24 10.80
CA GLN A 78 -6.95 -5.40 10.01
C GLN A 78 -7.00 -6.70 10.82
N ASN A 79 -6.35 -6.72 11.99
CA ASN A 79 -6.29 -7.84 12.91
C ASN A 79 -6.12 -7.33 14.36
N ASP A 80 -6.19 -8.25 15.32
CA ASP A 80 -6.12 -7.93 16.75
C ASP A 80 -4.75 -7.36 17.14
N GLU A 81 -3.65 -7.82 16.52
CA GLU A 81 -2.31 -7.33 16.77
C GLU A 81 -2.12 -5.87 16.34
N GLU A 82 -2.63 -5.51 15.15
CA GLU A 82 -2.67 -4.12 14.67
C GLU A 82 -3.55 -3.25 15.57
N ALA A 83 -4.64 -3.80 16.11
CA ALA A 83 -5.49 -3.08 17.06
C ALA A 83 -4.73 -2.76 18.35
N LEU A 84 -3.93 -3.69 18.86
CA LEU A 84 -3.05 -3.47 20.01
C LEU A 84 -1.98 -2.41 19.69
N LEU A 85 -1.41 -2.41 18.48
CA LEU A 85 -0.46 -1.39 18.05
C LEU A 85 -1.07 0.01 18.05
N LEU A 86 -2.28 0.15 17.49
CA LEU A 86 -3.01 1.42 17.49
C LEU A 86 -3.36 1.86 18.92
N TYR A 87 -3.79 0.94 19.78
CA TYR A 87 -4.05 1.23 21.18
C TYR A 87 -2.80 1.73 21.92
N ALA A 88 -1.68 1.01 21.77
CA ALA A 88 -0.41 1.39 22.39
C ALA A 88 0.07 2.76 21.89
N PHE A 89 0.02 2.99 20.58
CA PHE A 89 0.43 4.26 19.97
C PHE A 89 -0.44 5.43 20.46
N ARG A 90 -1.76 5.23 20.61
CA ARG A 90 -2.69 6.27 21.09
C ARG A 90 -2.59 6.55 22.59
N SER A 91 -2.12 5.58 23.38
CA SER A 91 -2.08 5.67 24.85
C SER A 91 -0.74 6.14 25.41
N MET A 92 0.31 6.13 24.59
CA MET A 92 1.68 6.49 24.97
C MET A 92 1.91 8.01 24.85
N PRO A 93 2.85 8.60 25.62
CA PRO A 93 3.34 9.96 25.36
C PRO A 93 3.76 10.14 23.90
N ARG A 94 3.44 11.29 23.33
CA ARG A 94 3.54 11.51 21.88
C ARG A 94 4.96 11.34 21.35
N ASP A 95 5.96 11.83 22.08
CA ASP A 95 7.38 11.72 21.74
C ASP A 95 7.88 10.28 21.75
N GLU A 96 7.44 9.48 22.72
CA GLU A 96 7.73 8.04 22.76
C GLU A 96 7.05 7.31 21.60
N ALA A 97 5.78 7.57 21.34
CA ALA A 97 5.02 6.93 20.25
C ALA A 97 5.68 7.21 18.88
N GLU A 98 6.04 8.48 18.63
CA GLU A 98 6.74 8.90 17.41
C GLU A 98 8.13 8.25 17.29
N THR A 99 8.84 8.05 18.40
CA THR A 99 10.14 7.37 18.41
C THR A 99 10.01 5.90 18.05
N HIS A 100 9.04 5.18 18.63
CA HIS A 100 8.80 3.78 18.32
C HIS A 100 8.36 3.58 16.86
N LEU A 101 7.49 4.44 16.35
CA LEU A 101 7.08 4.40 14.94
C LEU A 101 8.29 4.59 14.00
N LYS A 102 9.18 5.53 14.30
CA LYS A 102 10.42 5.72 13.51
C LYS A 102 11.28 4.46 13.49
N LEU A 103 11.43 3.77 14.62
CA LEU A 103 12.19 2.51 14.72
C LEU A 103 11.55 1.40 13.89
N MET A 104 10.22 1.25 13.95
CA MET A 104 9.48 0.28 13.12
C MET A 104 9.67 0.57 11.63
N LEU A 105 9.49 1.82 11.21
CA LEU A 105 9.65 2.24 9.81
C LEU A 105 11.08 2.09 9.29
N GLN A 106 12.10 2.26 10.14
CA GLN A 106 13.49 2.01 9.75
C GLN A 106 13.75 0.54 9.42
N ARG A 107 13.13 -0.40 10.15
CA ARG A 107 13.26 -1.84 9.88
C ARG A 107 12.56 -2.22 8.58
N VAL A 108 11.34 -1.75 8.38
CA VAL A 108 10.59 -1.96 7.12
C VAL A 108 11.37 -1.46 5.91
N LYS A 109 12.02 -0.28 6.00
CA LYS A 109 12.84 0.24 4.90
C LYS A 109 14.07 -0.62 4.60
N LYS A 110 14.71 -1.22 5.61
CA LYS A 110 15.85 -2.12 5.41
C LYS A 110 15.44 -3.42 4.73
N ASP A 111 14.28 -3.97 5.08
CA ASP A 111 13.82 -5.21 4.48
C ASP A 111 13.35 -5.04 3.02
N VAL A 112 12.90 -3.84 2.64
CA VAL A 112 12.50 -3.49 1.26
C VAL A 112 13.70 -3.10 0.38
N ILE A 113 14.73 -2.47 0.97
CA ILE A 113 16.00 -2.19 0.30
C ILE A 113 16.96 -3.30 0.70
N GLY A 114 16.73 -4.52 0.20
CA GLY A 114 17.67 -5.62 0.41
C GLY A 114 19.09 -5.13 0.09
N ASP A 115 19.99 -5.29 1.07
CA ASP A 115 21.39 -4.90 0.95
C ASP A 115 21.97 -5.45 -0.36
N ALA A 116 22.33 -4.53 -1.26
CA ALA A 116 23.12 -4.78 -2.45
C ALA A 116 24.58 -4.40 -2.17
#